data_AF-A0A7X9XGU1-F1
#
_entry.id   AF-A0A7X9XGU1-F1
#
_cell.length_a   1.000
_cell.length_b   1.000
_cell.length_c   1.000
_cell.angle_alpha   90.00
_cell.angle_beta   90.00
_cell.angle_gamma   90.00
#
_symmetry.space_group_name_H-M   'P 1'
#
loop_
_entity.id
_entity.type
_entity.pdbx_description
1 polymer ?
#
loop_
_entity_poly.entity_id
_entity_poly.type
_entity_poly.pdbx_seq_one_letter_code
_entity_poly.pdbx_strand_id
1 'polypeptide(L)'
;YAVEYVEKNCNPELLPAWIESYLLRGHENRHRFRIFSAINTFDHDMALNELKKQAADWSFYDSSYVNELLEYFPRQKKGLERDFALIGNPESTTKQIQSEISRFRNKPITKAIDPLLNIIKNESQEEELRIAAAETLGWYNLYHDKTSIIKELETFQTSKKKVMNEIVKTINRLKGKNR
;
A
#
# COMPACT_ATOMS: atom_id res chain seq x y z
N TYR A 1 -15.68 1.21 10.58
CA TYR A 1 -16.13 0.48 9.38
C TYR A 1 -15.84 1.21 8.08
N ALA A 2 -16.37 2.41 7.80
CA ALA A 2 -16.10 3.10 6.51
C ALA A 2 -14.62 3.49 6.30
N VAL A 3 -13.97 4.06 7.33
CA VAL A 3 -12.54 4.47 7.29
C VAL A 3 -11.61 3.29 7.00
N GLU A 4 -11.76 2.15 7.70
CA GLU A 4 -10.96 0.93 7.47
C GLU A 4 -11.14 0.34 6.06
N TYR A 5 -12.30 0.59 5.44
CA TYR A 5 -12.54 0.17 4.06
C TYR A 5 -11.79 1.07 3.08
N VAL A 6 -11.81 2.39 3.28
CA VAL A 6 -11.05 3.36 2.49
C VAL A 6 -9.55 3.09 2.60
N GLU A 7 -9.05 2.84 3.82
CA GLU A 7 -7.66 2.50 4.10
C GLU A 7 -7.16 1.36 3.21
N LYS A 8 -7.95 0.28 3.10
CA LYS A 8 -7.57 -0.92 2.35
C LYS A 8 -7.95 -0.85 0.86
N ASN A 9 -8.78 0.09 0.46
CA ASN A 9 -9.23 0.25 -0.92
C ASN A 9 -8.21 1.02 -1.77
N CYS A 10 -7.51 1.98 -1.18
CA CYS A 10 -6.45 2.76 -1.84
C CYS A 10 -6.88 3.42 -3.16
N ASN A 11 -8.18 3.68 -3.40
CA ASN A 11 -8.64 4.36 -4.61
C ASN A 11 -8.16 5.82 -4.58
N PRO A 12 -7.31 6.27 -5.54
CA PRO A 12 -6.83 7.64 -5.60
C PRO A 12 -7.94 8.69 -5.67
N GLU A 13 -9.13 8.36 -6.18
CA GLU A 13 -10.27 9.27 -6.26
C GLU A 13 -10.81 9.67 -4.87
N LEU A 14 -10.52 8.90 -3.83
CA LEU A 14 -10.92 9.22 -2.45
C LEU A 14 -9.95 10.20 -1.77
N LEU A 15 -8.75 10.40 -2.32
CA LEU A 15 -7.71 11.22 -1.73
C LEU A 15 -8.14 12.69 -1.53
N PRO A 16 -8.78 13.37 -2.50
CA PRO A 16 -9.23 14.76 -2.31
C PRO A 16 -10.18 14.92 -1.14
N ALA A 17 -11.20 14.06 -1.03
CA ALA A 17 -12.15 14.09 0.08
C ALA A 17 -11.48 13.76 1.44
N TRP A 18 -10.46 12.89 1.41
CA TRP A 18 -9.68 12.56 2.61
C TRP A 18 -8.87 13.75 3.13
N ILE A 19 -8.20 14.46 2.22
CA ILE A 19 -7.44 15.69 2.52
C ILE A 19 -8.40 16.79 3.00
N GLU A 20 -9.53 16.99 2.32
CA GLU A 20 -10.53 17.99 2.72
C GLU A 20 -11.05 17.73 4.13
N SER A 21 -11.36 16.48 4.47
CA SER A 21 -11.77 16.09 5.82
C SER A 21 -10.70 16.43 6.86
N TYR A 22 -9.42 16.25 6.51
CA TYR A 22 -8.32 16.67 7.38
C TYR A 22 -8.25 18.17 7.55
N LEU A 23 -8.40 18.94 6.46
CA LEU A 23 -8.38 20.39 6.54
C LEU A 23 -9.54 20.92 7.42
N LEU A 24 -10.73 20.32 7.30
CA LEU A 24 -11.90 20.68 8.11
C LEU A 24 -11.74 20.35 9.60
N ARG A 25 -11.22 19.16 9.93
CA ARG A 25 -11.33 18.59 11.30
C ARG A 25 -10.03 18.04 11.87
N GLY A 26 -8.89 18.29 11.24
CA GLY A 26 -7.56 17.83 11.67
C GLY A 26 -7.07 18.43 12.99
N HIS A 27 -7.73 19.49 13.47
CA HIS A 27 -7.54 20.04 14.81
C HIS A 27 -8.12 19.12 15.91
N GLU A 28 -9.06 18.22 15.58
CA GLU A 28 -9.61 17.24 16.51
C GLU A 28 -8.70 16.00 16.61
N ASN A 29 -8.14 15.72 17.78
CA ASN A 29 -7.17 14.61 17.98
C ASN A 29 -7.65 13.25 17.47
N ARG A 30 -8.92 12.89 17.70
CA ARG A 30 -9.49 11.60 17.27
C ARG A 30 -9.59 11.50 15.76
N HIS A 31 -9.96 12.61 15.09
CA HIS A 31 -10.07 12.65 13.64
C HIS A 31 -8.67 12.66 13.01
N ARG A 32 -7.76 13.47 13.56
CA ARG A 32 -6.34 13.49 13.20
C ARG A 32 -5.75 12.08 13.23
N PHE A 33 -5.82 11.38 14.36
CA PHE A 33 -5.29 10.02 14.51
C PHE A 33 -5.80 9.04 13.43
N ARG A 34 -7.10 9.13 13.10
CA ARG A 34 -7.72 8.27 12.08
C ARG A 34 -7.30 8.61 10.66
N ILE A 35 -6.99 9.88 10.38
CA ILE A 35 -6.45 10.25 9.07
C ILE A 35 -5.01 9.75 8.95
N PHE A 36 -4.18 9.92 9.98
CA PHE A 36 -2.80 9.42 9.97
C PHE A 36 -2.71 7.89 9.81
N SER A 37 -3.65 7.11 10.37
CA SER A 37 -3.66 5.65 10.19
C SER A 37 -3.84 5.26 8.72
N ALA A 38 -4.66 6.03 8.01
CA ALA A 38 -5.07 5.74 6.65
C ALA A 38 -4.17 6.31 5.56
N ILE A 39 -3.63 7.50 5.80
CA ILE A 39 -3.10 8.32 4.71
C ILE A 39 -1.83 7.74 4.08
N ASN A 40 -1.17 6.83 4.78
CA ASN A 40 0.00 6.09 4.31
C ASN A 40 -0.31 5.04 3.22
N THR A 41 -1.58 4.71 2.98
CA THR A 41 -1.96 3.76 1.93
C THR A 41 -2.05 4.42 0.56
N PHE A 42 -2.20 5.75 0.53
CA PHE A 42 -2.13 6.55 -0.69
C PHE A 42 -0.69 6.81 -1.10
N ASP A 43 -0.53 7.22 -2.36
CA ASP A 43 0.74 7.75 -2.83
C ASP A 43 1.10 9.05 -2.08
N HIS A 44 2.26 9.05 -1.41
CA HIS A 44 2.71 10.17 -0.58
C HIS A 44 2.94 11.46 -1.37
N ASP A 45 3.35 11.38 -2.64
CA ASP A 45 3.56 12.57 -3.48
C ASP A 45 2.22 13.14 -3.92
N MET A 46 1.28 12.29 -4.36
CA MET A 46 -0.07 12.70 -4.69
C MET A 46 -0.77 13.32 -3.47
N ALA A 47 -0.65 12.71 -2.31
CA ALA A 47 -1.25 13.21 -1.07
C ALA A 47 -0.66 14.55 -0.63
N LEU A 48 0.66 14.72 -0.74
CA LEU A 48 1.32 15.99 -0.46
C LEU A 48 0.92 17.09 -1.45
N ASN A 49 0.82 16.77 -2.73
CA ASN A 49 0.42 17.72 -3.76
C ASN A 49 -1.05 18.16 -3.58
N GLU A 50 -1.94 17.22 -3.29
CA GLU A 50 -3.35 17.51 -3.03
C GLU A 50 -3.53 18.33 -1.75
N LEU A 51 -2.77 18.03 -0.69
CA LEU A 51 -2.74 18.84 0.53
C LEU A 51 -2.31 20.28 0.24
N LYS A 52 -1.21 20.48 -0.49
CA LYS A 52 -0.72 21.82 -0.84
C LYS A 52 -1.73 22.58 -1.68
N LYS A 53 -2.36 21.91 -2.64
CA LYS A 53 -3.37 22.49 -3.52
C LYS A 53 -4.58 22.98 -2.71
N GLN A 54 -5.20 22.11 -1.91
CA GLN A 54 -6.39 22.48 -1.15
C GLN A 54 -6.08 23.49 -0.04
N ALA A 55 -4.94 23.34 0.66
CA ALA A 55 -4.58 24.25 1.73
C ALA A 55 -4.31 25.70 1.26
N ALA A 56 -3.96 25.90 -0.02
CA ALA A 56 -3.76 27.22 -0.60
C ALA A 56 -5.05 28.07 -0.64
N ASP A 57 -6.22 27.42 -0.72
CA ASP A 57 -7.52 28.08 -0.78
C ASP A 57 -8.10 28.36 0.62
N TRP A 58 -7.39 28.00 1.68
CA TRP A 58 -7.88 28.01 3.05
C TRP A 58 -7.19 29.06 3.93
N SER A 59 -7.97 29.65 4.84
CA SER A 59 -7.44 30.48 5.93
C SER A 59 -7.55 29.72 7.25
N PHE A 60 -6.42 29.38 7.83
CA PHE A 60 -6.35 28.62 9.08
C PHE A 60 -6.13 29.57 10.27
N TYR A 61 -6.91 29.37 11.34
CA TYR A 61 -6.63 30.03 12.63
C TYR A 61 -5.36 29.45 13.29
N ASP A 62 -5.19 28.12 13.22
CA ASP A 62 -3.98 27.40 13.61
C ASP A 62 -3.60 26.45 12.49
N SER A 63 -2.43 26.65 11.87
CA SER A 63 -1.95 25.80 10.78
C SER A 63 -1.06 24.64 11.26
N SER A 64 -0.92 24.43 12.58
CA SER A 64 -0.01 23.42 13.16
C SER A 64 -0.27 22.01 12.62
N TYR A 65 -1.54 21.63 12.47
CA TYR A 65 -1.96 20.33 11.97
C TYR A 65 -1.65 20.16 10.48
N VAL A 66 -1.89 21.20 9.67
CA VAL A 66 -1.53 21.19 8.25
C VAL A 66 -0.01 21.04 8.08
N ASN A 67 0.77 21.80 8.86
CA ASN A 67 2.23 21.73 8.86
C ASN A 67 2.74 20.34 9.27
N GLU A 68 2.06 19.68 10.21
CA GLU A 68 2.38 18.30 10.59
C GLU A 68 2.29 17.35 9.39
N LEU A 69 1.21 17.40 8.60
CA LEU A 69 1.11 16.56 7.39
C LEU A 69 2.12 16.95 6.31
N LEU A 70 2.40 18.25 6.13
CA LEU A 70 3.39 18.73 5.17
C LEU A 70 4.80 18.18 5.48
N GLU A 71 5.15 18.01 6.75
CA GLU A 71 6.41 17.37 7.17
C GLU A 71 6.32 15.83 7.17
N TYR A 72 5.14 15.29 7.48
CA TYR A 72 4.92 13.85 7.60
C TYR A 72 5.09 13.14 6.27
N PHE A 73 4.46 13.61 5.19
CA PHE A 73 4.49 12.93 3.89
C PHE A 73 5.91 12.74 3.34
N PRO A 74 6.79 13.76 3.30
CA PRO A 74 8.18 13.56 2.87
C PRO A 74 8.94 12.56 3.73
N ARG A 75 8.73 12.57 5.06
CA ARG A 75 9.37 11.61 5.98
C ARG A 75 8.91 10.18 5.70
N GLN A 76 7.61 9.96 5.53
CA GLN A 76 7.08 8.63 5.25
C GLN A 76 7.50 8.14 3.87
N LYS A 77 7.48 9.01 2.86
CA LYS A 77 8.02 8.71 1.53
C LYS A 77 9.47 8.21 1.61
N LYS A 78 10.33 8.93 2.31
CA LYS A 78 11.74 8.55 2.49
C LYS A 78 11.91 7.22 3.23
N GLY A 79 11.03 6.93 4.19
CA GLY A 79 10.96 5.62 4.86
C GLY A 79 10.62 4.51 3.87
N LEU A 80 9.53 4.69 3.12
CA LEU A 80 9.06 3.72 2.14
C LEU A 80 10.09 3.48 1.00
N GLU A 81 10.77 4.52 0.55
CA GLU A 81 11.86 4.39 -0.44
C GLU A 81 13.03 3.55 0.09
N ARG A 82 13.35 3.67 1.38
CA ARG A 82 14.36 2.81 2.03
C ARG A 82 13.90 1.36 2.11
N ASP A 83 12.63 1.14 2.44
CA ASP A 83 12.04 -0.20 2.50
C ASP A 83 12.08 -0.87 1.11
N PHE A 84 11.72 -0.14 0.05
CA PHE A 84 11.83 -0.64 -1.32
C PHE A 84 13.28 -0.84 -1.80
N ALA A 85 14.20 0.02 -1.38
CA ALA A 85 15.62 -0.16 -1.69
C ALA A 85 16.16 -1.45 -1.07
N LEU A 86 15.70 -1.84 0.13
CA LEU A 86 16.03 -3.13 0.74
C LEU A 86 15.49 -4.30 -0.10
N ILE A 87 14.24 -4.21 -0.55
CA ILE A 87 13.61 -5.27 -1.37
C ILE A 87 14.36 -5.46 -2.70
N GLY A 88 14.82 -4.38 -3.33
CA GLY A 88 15.55 -4.41 -4.60
C GLY A 88 17.06 -4.64 -4.48
N ASN A 89 17.62 -4.67 -3.27
CA ASN A 89 19.07 -4.80 -3.07
C ASN A 89 19.52 -6.26 -3.23
N PRO A 90 20.42 -6.58 -4.19
CA PRO A 90 20.94 -7.93 -4.40
C PRO A 90 21.66 -8.53 -3.17
N GLU A 91 22.17 -7.70 -2.27
CA GLU A 91 22.85 -8.14 -1.04
C GLU A 91 21.89 -8.44 0.11
N SER A 92 20.60 -8.11 -0.03
CA SER A 92 19.62 -8.39 1.02
C SER A 92 19.31 -9.87 1.09
N THR A 93 19.28 -10.39 2.31
CA THR A 93 18.92 -11.80 2.54
C THR A 93 17.45 -12.04 2.26
N THR A 94 17.09 -13.27 1.87
CA THR A 94 15.68 -13.67 1.68
C THR A 94 14.81 -13.34 2.89
N LYS A 95 15.31 -13.56 4.11
CA LYS A 95 14.58 -13.27 5.35
C LYS A 95 14.31 -11.77 5.54
N GLN A 96 15.27 -10.91 5.19
CA GLN A 96 15.07 -9.47 5.26
C GLN A 96 13.99 -9.01 4.28
N ILE A 97 14.07 -9.45 3.03
CA ILE A 97 13.07 -9.13 2.00
C ILE A 97 11.69 -9.67 2.40
N GLN A 98 11.63 -10.92 2.89
CA GLN A 98 10.39 -11.56 3.34
C GLN A 98 9.73 -10.80 4.51
N SER A 99 10.53 -10.35 5.48
CA SER A 99 10.06 -9.53 6.59
C SER A 99 9.47 -8.21 6.08
N GLU A 100 10.14 -7.56 5.13
CA GLU A 100 9.70 -6.29 4.57
C GLU A 100 8.39 -6.43 3.79
N ILE A 101 8.32 -7.37 2.84
CA ILE A 101 7.10 -7.57 2.05
C ILE A 101 5.91 -7.99 2.91
N SER A 102 6.13 -8.75 3.98
CA SER A 102 5.05 -9.19 4.87
C SER A 102 4.40 -8.04 5.63
N ARG A 103 5.07 -6.89 5.80
CA ARG A 103 4.47 -5.70 6.44
C ARG A 103 3.33 -5.13 5.60
N PHE A 104 3.37 -5.27 4.28
CA PHE A 104 2.33 -4.79 3.37
C PHE A 104 1.00 -5.57 3.50
N ARG A 105 0.98 -6.70 4.22
CA ARG A 105 -0.27 -7.41 4.56
C ARG A 105 -1.21 -6.57 5.39
N ASN A 106 -0.65 -5.86 6.38
CA ASN A 106 -1.42 -5.03 7.31
C ASN A 106 -1.68 -3.63 6.76
N LYS A 107 -0.76 -3.13 5.93
CA LYS A 107 -0.84 -1.84 5.26
C LYS A 107 -0.66 -2.03 3.76
N PRO A 108 -1.73 -2.37 3.03
CA PRO A 108 -1.68 -2.43 1.58
C PRO A 108 -1.30 -1.05 1.03
N ILE A 109 -0.27 -1.00 0.20
CA ILE A 109 0.17 0.22 -0.50
C ILE A 109 0.21 -0.10 -1.99
N THR A 110 -0.36 0.78 -2.81
CA THR A 110 -0.40 0.63 -4.28
C THR A 110 1.00 0.44 -4.87
N LYS A 111 1.97 1.24 -4.43
CA LYS A 111 3.38 1.17 -4.88
C LYS A 111 4.07 -0.18 -4.64
N ALA A 112 3.57 -1.00 -3.71
CA ALA A 112 4.15 -2.32 -3.44
C ALA A 112 3.66 -3.41 -4.40
N ILE A 113 2.59 -3.17 -5.17
CA ILE A 113 2.00 -4.18 -6.06
C ILE A 113 3.01 -4.64 -7.12
N ASP A 114 3.60 -3.72 -7.89
CA ASP A 114 4.55 -4.07 -8.96
C ASP A 114 5.82 -4.76 -8.42
N PRO A 115 6.48 -4.28 -7.35
CA PRO A 115 7.57 -5.01 -6.71
C PRO A 115 7.20 -6.45 -6.32
N LEU A 116 6.02 -6.67 -5.73
CA LEU A 116 5.55 -8.00 -5.34
C LEU A 116 5.32 -8.89 -6.56
N LEU A 117 4.68 -8.38 -7.62
CA LEU A 117 4.45 -9.11 -8.87
C LEU A 117 5.78 -9.48 -9.55
N ASN A 118 6.75 -8.57 -9.57
CA ASN A 118 8.08 -8.82 -10.11
C ASN A 118 8.83 -9.93 -9.36
N ILE A 119 8.72 -9.98 -8.02
CA ILE A 119 9.29 -11.08 -7.23
C ILE A 119 8.66 -12.42 -7.62
N ILE A 120 7.32 -12.47 -7.71
CA ILE A 120 6.60 -13.72 -8.04
C ILE A 120 6.96 -14.22 -9.44
N LYS A 121 7.09 -13.31 -10.40
CA LYS A 121 7.40 -13.62 -11.81
C LYS A 121 8.85 -14.10 -12.01
N ASN A 122 9.78 -13.63 -11.19
CA ASN A 122 11.21 -13.95 -11.34
C ASN A 122 11.50 -15.40 -10.91
N GLU A 123 11.75 -16.29 -11.89
CA GLU A 123 12.01 -17.71 -11.62
C GLU A 123 13.31 -17.99 -10.88
N SER A 124 14.29 -17.07 -10.97
CA SER A 124 15.56 -17.14 -10.27
C SER A 124 15.44 -16.81 -8.77
N GLN A 125 14.31 -16.24 -8.33
CA GLN A 125 14.06 -16.00 -6.91
C GLN A 125 13.74 -17.29 -6.15
N GLU A 126 14.08 -17.29 -4.87
CA GLU A 126 13.79 -18.42 -3.98
C GLU A 126 12.28 -18.68 -3.89
N GLU A 127 11.89 -19.96 -3.81
CA GLU A 127 10.47 -20.33 -3.81
C GLU A 127 9.72 -19.72 -2.64
N GLU A 128 10.34 -19.69 -1.46
CA GLU A 128 9.76 -19.14 -0.24
C GLU A 128 9.45 -17.64 -0.37
N LEU A 129 10.34 -16.90 -1.05
CA LEU A 129 10.15 -15.47 -1.29
C LEU A 129 9.01 -15.21 -2.27
N ARG A 130 8.94 -15.99 -3.34
CA ARG A 130 7.85 -15.94 -4.33
C ARG A 130 6.50 -16.26 -3.69
N ILE A 131 6.46 -17.27 -2.81
CA ILE A 131 5.27 -17.64 -2.03
C ILE A 131 4.87 -16.48 -1.09
N ALA A 132 5.83 -15.90 -0.36
CA ALA A 132 5.53 -14.82 0.57
C ALA A 132 5.02 -13.55 -0.13
N ALA A 133 5.54 -13.24 -1.32
CA ALA A 133 5.04 -12.13 -2.15
C ALA A 133 3.62 -12.41 -2.65
N ALA A 134 3.35 -13.61 -3.15
CA ALA A 134 2.01 -14.02 -3.58
C ALA A 134 1.01 -13.98 -2.42
N GLU A 135 1.37 -14.51 -1.25
CA GLU A 135 0.54 -14.49 -0.05
C GLU A 135 0.23 -13.05 0.38
N THR A 136 1.22 -12.16 0.31
CA THR A 136 1.06 -10.73 0.64
C THR A 136 0.04 -10.05 -0.25
N LEU A 137 0.09 -10.27 -1.57
CA LEU A 137 -0.94 -9.78 -2.49
C LEU A 137 -2.34 -10.35 -2.18
N GLY A 138 -2.43 -11.52 -1.54
CA GLY A 138 -3.70 -12.10 -1.11
C GLY A 138 -4.49 -11.22 -0.12
N TRP A 139 -3.82 -10.30 0.58
CA TRP A 139 -4.43 -9.35 1.51
C TRP A 139 -4.98 -8.08 0.84
N TYR A 140 -4.76 -7.90 -0.47
CA TYR A 140 -5.24 -6.77 -1.25
C TYR A 140 -6.69 -6.98 -1.75
N ASN A 141 -7.49 -7.76 -1.03
CA ASN A 141 -8.85 -8.12 -1.44
C ASN A 141 -9.85 -6.95 -1.45
N LEU A 142 -9.52 -5.85 -0.78
CA LEU A 142 -10.30 -4.61 -0.77
C LEU A 142 -9.76 -3.55 -1.73
N TYR A 143 -8.57 -3.76 -2.31
CA TYR A 143 -7.94 -2.85 -3.25
C TYR A 143 -8.86 -2.60 -4.46
N HIS A 144 -9.02 -1.32 -4.84
CA HIS A 144 -10.00 -0.89 -5.84
C HIS A 144 -9.79 -1.56 -7.19
N ASP A 145 -8.54 -1.69 -7.65
CA ASP A 145 -8.18 -2.37 -8.88
C ASP A 145 -7.53 -3.74 -8.61
N LYS A 146 -8.08 -4.52 -7.68
CA LYS A 146 -7.64 -5.91 -7.47
C LYS A 146 -7.81 -6.78 -8.72
N THR A 147 -8.63 -6.36 -9.68
CA THR A 147 -8.82 -7.02 -10.96
C THR A 147 -7.57 -7.01 -11.83
N SER A 148 -6.78 -5.93 -11.84
CA SER A 148 -5.50 -5.92 -12.56
C SER A 148 -4.51 -6.90 -11.93
N ILE A 149 -4.42 -6.92 -10.59
CA ILE A 149 -3.59 -7.90 -9.86
C ILE A 149 -3.96 -9.34 -10.24
N ILE A 150 -5.27 -9.66 -10.26
CA ILE A 150 -5.75 -10.99 -10.65
C ILE A 150 -5.33 -11.32 -12.08
N LYS A 151 -5.54 -10.41 -13.04
CA LYS A 151 -5.19 -10.64 -14.45
C LYS A 151 -3.70 -10.93 -14.60
N GLU A 152 -2.85 -10.18 -13.91
CA GLU A 152 -1.40 -10.39 -13.99
C GLU A 152 -0.98 -11.73 -13.37
N LEU A 153 -1.50 -12.07 -12.19
CA LEU A 153 -1.26 -13.37 -11.55
C LEU A 153 -1.73 -14.55 -12.41
N GLU A 154 -2.82 -14.41 -13.16
CA GLU A 154 -3.33 -15.44 -14.08
C GLU A 154 -2.37 -15.68 -15.27
N THR A 155 -1.51 -14.72 -15.61
CA THR A 155 -0.48 -14.91 -16.66
C THR A 155 0.72 -15.73 -16.19
N PHE A 156 0.91 -15.87 -14.87
CA PHE A 156 2.09 -16.52 -14.33
C PHE A 156 2.01 -18.04 -14.49
N GLN A 157 3.09 -18.62 -15.02
CA GLN A 157 3.26 -20.06 -15.18
C GLN A 157 4.62 -20.44 -14.59
N THR A 158 4.67 -21.50 -13.78
CA THR A 158 5.93 -22.04 -13.27
C THR A 158 5.80 -23.54 -12.97
N SER A 159 6.90 -24.28 -13.11
CA SER A 159 6.94 -25.72 -12.79
C SER A 159 6.89 -26.00 -11.29
N LYS A 160 7.17 -24.99 -10.46
CA LYS A 160 7.20 -25.05 -9.00
C LYS A 160 5.77 -25.11 -8.43
N LYS A 161 5.28 -26.33 -8.18
CA LYS A 161 3.91 -26.59 -7.69
C LYS A 161 3.52 -25.79 -6.44
N LYS A 162 4.45 -25.60 -5.48
CA LYS A 162 4.16 -24.83 -4.26
C LYS A 162 3.85 -23.37 -4.56
N VAL A 163 4.62 -22.75 -5.45
CA VAL A 163 4.42 -21.36 -5.88
C VAL A 163 3.09 -21.22 -6.63
N MET A 164 2.81 -22.11 -7.59
CA MET A 164 1.53 -22.09 -8.32
C MET A 164 0.32 -22.28 -7.41
N ASN A 165 0.42 -23.17 -6.41
CA ASN A 165 -0.65 -23.37 -5.43
C ASN A 165 -0.93 -22.09 -4.62
N GLU A 166 0.10 -21.34 -4.24
CA GLU A 166 -0.09 -20.07 -3.52
C GLU A 166 -0.68 -18.99 -4.44
N ILE A 167 -0.24 -18.90 -5.71
CA ILE A 167 -0.83 -17.97 -6.69
C ILE A 167 -2.34 -18.22 -6.84
N VAL A 168 -2.76 -19.48 -6.99
CA VAL A 168 -4.18 -19.85 -7.08
C VAL A 168 -4.95 -19.47 -5.81
N LYS A 169 -4.39 -19.71 -4.62
CA LYS A 169 -5.00 -19.28 -3.36
C LYS A 169 -5.16 -17.77 -3.30
N THR A 170 -4.13 -17.02 -3.68
CA THR A 170 -4.15 -15.55 -3.73
C THR A 170 -5.23 -15.03 -4.66
N ILE A 171 -5.35 -15.57 -5.88
CA ILE A 171 -6.44 -15.22 -6.81
C ILE A 171 -7.81 -15.49 -6.17
N ASN A 172 -7.98 -16.63 -5.50
CA ASN A 172 -9.25 -16.96 -4.83
C ASN A 172 -9.56 -16.02 -3.66
N ARG A 173 -8.56 -15.61 -2.87
CA ARG A 173 -8.71 -14.59 -1.80
C ARG A 173 -9.14 -13.24 -2.38
N LEU A 174 -8.51 -12.80 -3.47
CA LEU A 174 -8.85 -11.53 -4.15
C LEU A 174 -10.27 -11.55 -4.75
N LYS A 175 -10.69 -12.70 -5.30
CA LYS A 175 -12.07 -12.94 -5.79
C LYS A 175 -13.10 -13.07 -4.67
N GLY A 176 -12.69 -13.14 -3.40
CA GLY A 176 -13.58 -13.29 -2.26
C GLY A 176 -14.18 -14.70 -2.10
N LYS A 177 -13.61 -15.72 -2.75
CA LYS A 177 -14.13 -17.10 -2.75
C LYS A 177 -13.75 -17.93 -1.51
N ASN A 178 -12.89 -17.40 -0.64
CA ASN A 178 -12.41 -18.06 0.58
C ASN A 178 -12.86 -17.34 1.86
N ARG A 179 -14.03 -16.68 1.85
CA ARG A 179 -14.65 -16.08 3.03
C ARG A 179 -15.84 -16.88 3.49
#